data_AF-A0A1N6ANT7-F1
#
_entry.id   AF-A0A1N6ANT7-F1
#
_cell.length_a   1.000
_cell.length_b   1.000
_cell.length_c   1.000
_cell.angle_alpha   90.00
_cell.angle_beta   90.00
_cell.angle_gamma   90.00
#
_symmetry.space_group_name_H-M   'P 1'
#
loop_
_entity.id
_entity.type
_entity.pdbx_description
1 polymer ?
#
loop_
_entity_poly.entity_id
_entity_poly.type
_entity_poly.pdbx_seq_one_letter_code
_entity_poly.pdbx_strand_id
1 'polypeptide(L)'
;MDSTDEFLGELPLPPHVTAEDATFAVKAVTVHVAKQWPDGLRCRNDRAPHPCRLHRWGRRVLDLRGLTDRQIRTLLAEQNAPQP
;
A
#
# COMPACT_ATOMS: atom_id res chain seq x y z
N MET A 1 -6.48 18.28 -13.40
CA MET A 1 -7.32 17.25 -12.77
C MET A 1 -7.67 17.78 -11.39
N ASP A 2 -8.95 17.82 -11.07
CA ASP A 2 -9.49 18.51 -9.90
C ASP A 2 -9.13 17.73 -8.62
N SER A 3 -8.50 18.38 -7.64
CA SER A 3 -7.99 17.74 -6.41
C SER A 3 -9.07 16.98 -5.64
N THR A 4 -10.34 17.30 -5.86
CA THR A 4 -11.50 16.65 -5.24
C THR A 4 -11.69 15.19 -5.69
N ASP A 5 -11.37 14.87 -6.96
CA ASP A 5 -11.48 13.51 -7.51
C ASP A 5 -10.40 12.58 -6.92
N GLU A 6 -9.24 13.16 -6.59
CA GLU A 6 -8.15 12.47 -5.90
C GLU A 6 -8.54 12.05 -4.47
N PHE A 7 -9.43 12.78 -3.78
CA PHE A 7 -9.90 12.44 -2.44
C PHE A 7 -11.05 11.42 -2.42
N LEU A 8 -12.01 11.50 -3.36
CA LEU A 8 -13.16 10.58 -3.43
C LEU A 8 -12.74 9.16 -3.84
N GLY A 9 -11.61 9.05 -4.56
CA GLY A 9 -11.00 7.79 -4.95
C GLY A 9 -10.15 7.12 -3.86
N GLU A 10 -9.93 7.72 -2.69
CA GLU A 10 -9.09 7.14 -1.65
C GLU A 10 -9.87 6.31 -0.64
N LEU A 11 -9.17 5.48 0.14
CA LEU A 11 -9.76 4.84 1.31
C LEU A 11 -9.58 5.76 2.52
N PRO A 12 -10.59 5.87 3.40
CA PRO A 12 -10.48 6.71 4.59
C PRO A 12 -9.35 6.19 5.48
N LEU A 13 -8.65 7.13 6.12
CA LEU A 13 -7.67 6.80 7.14
C LEU A 13 -8.37 6.69 8.50
N PRO A 14 -7.97 5.73 9.35
CA PRO A 14 -8.48 5.69 10.71
C PRO A 14 -8.02 6.94 11.49
N PRO A 15 -8.82 7.46 12.43
CA PRO A 15 -8.46 8.63 13.22
C PRO A 15 -7.23 8.40 14.11
N HIS A 16 -6.99 7.15 14.49
CA HIS A 16 -5.78 6.69 15.17
C HIS A 16 -5.33 5.37 14.53
N VAL A 17 -4.05 5.27 14.18
CA VAL A 17 -3.48 4.05 13.60
C VAL A 17 -3.18 3.03 14.69
N THR A 18 -3.82 1.87 14.62
CA THR A 18 -3.58 0.75 15.53
C THR A 18 -2.46 -0.19 15.00
N ALA A 19 -2.04 -1.16 15.82
CA ALA A 19 -1.12 -2.21 15.37
C ALA A 19 -1.75 -3.13 14.31
N GLU A 20 -3.07 -3.33 14.38
CA GLU A 20 -3.82 -4.11 13.41
C GLU A 20 -3.88 -3.38 12.05
N ASP A 21 -4.16 -2.07 12.06
CA ASP A 21 -4.10 -1.23 10.86
C ASP A 21 -2.73 -1.29 10.19
N ALA A 22 -1.65 -1.24 10.98
CA ALA A 22 -0.29 -1.39 10.46
C ALA A 22 -0.08 -2.76 9.80
N THR A 23 -0.60 -3.83 10.41
CA THR A 23 -0.52 -5.18 9.83
C THR A 23 -1.26 -5.25 8.48
N PHE A 24 -2.47 -4.71 8.40
CA PHE A 24 -3.21 -4.63 7.14
C PHE A 24 -2.53 -3.73 6.12
N ALA A 25 -1.91 -2.64 6.55
CA ALA A 25 -1.20 -1.72 5.68
C ALA A 25 0.04 -2.38 5.06
N VAL A 26 0.82 -3.14 5.85
CA VAL A 26 1.93 -3.94 5.32
C VAL A 26 1.41 -4.97 4.31
N LYS A 27 0.32 -5.69 4.63
CA LYS A 27 -0.29 -6.64 3.69
C LYS A 27 -0.75 -5.97 2.39
N ALA A 28 -1.35 -4.79 2.48
CA ALA A 28 -1.80 -4.02 1.33
C ALA A 28 -0.63 -3.68 0.40
N VAL A 29 0.50 -3.20 0.92
CA VAL A 29 1.65 -2.86 0.07
C VAL A 29 2.39 -4.11 -0.47
N THR A 30 2.38 -5.24 0.25
CA THR A 30 2.96 -6.52 -0.21
C THR A 30 2.13 -7.20 -1.30
N VAL A 31 0.81 -7.19 -1.16
CA VAL A 31 -0.10 -7.86 -2.11
C VAL A 31 -0.29 -7.01 -3.36
N HIS A 32 -0.47 -5.71 -3.20
CA HIS A 32 -0.80 -4.77 -4.27
C HIS A 32 0.43 -4.15 -4.93
N VAL A 33 1.46 -4.95 -5.18
CA VAL A 33 2.70 -4.54 -5.85
C VAL A 33 2.48 -4.20 -7.32
N ALA A 34 3.33 -3.34 -7.86
CA ALA A 34 3.41 -3.07 -9.28
C ALA A 34 3.82 -4.33 -10.05
N LYS A 35 3.19 -4.55 -11.21
CA LYS A 35 3.62 -5.52 -12.21
C LYS A 35 3.62 -4.83 -13.57
N GLN A 36 4.54 -5.21 -14.45
CA GLN A 36 4.53 -4.76 -15.84
C GLN A 36 3.49 -5.52 -16.66
N TRP A 37 2.65 -4.79 -17.38
CA TRP A 37 1.63 -5.30 -18.31
C TRP A 37 1.84 -4.66 -19.67
N PRO A 38 1.22 -5.18 -20.76
CA PRO A 38 1.37 -4.61 -22.10
C PRO A 38 0.99 -3.12 -22.20
N ASP A 39 0.08 -2.65 -21.35
CA ASP A 39 -0.48 -1.30 -21.36
C ASP A 39 0.04 -0.40 -20.21
N GLY A 40 1.04 -0.86 -19.45
CA GLY A 40 1.71 -0.08 -18.41
C GLY A 40 1.84 -0.80 -17.07
N LEU A 41 2.22 -0.04 -16.04
CA LEU A 41 2.32 -0.55 -14.68
C LEU A 41 0.94 -0.66 -14.05
N ARG A 42 0.55 -1.89 -13.69
CA ARG A 42 -0.72 -2.20 -13.02
C ARG A 42 -0.49 -2.94 -11.72
N CYS A 43 -1.42 -2.77 -10.79
CA CYS A 43 -1.44 -3.56 -9.57
C CYS A 43 -1.59 -5.04 -9.93
N ARG A 44 -0.70 -5.89 -9.40
CA ARG A 44 -0.74 -7.33 -9.64
C ARG A 44 -2.09 -7.96 -9.25
N ASN A 45 -2.68 -7.48 -8.15
CA ASN A 45 -3.91 -8.02 -7.59
C ASN A 45 -5.16 -7.42 -8.25
N ASP A 46 -5.28 -6.09 -8.20
CA ASP A 46 -6.53 -5.40 -8.62
C ASP A 46 -6.60 -5.12 -10.11
N ARG A 47 -5.48 -5.25 -10.83
CA ARG A 47 -5.30 -4.84 -12.22
C ARG A 47 -5.56 -3.36 -12.50
N ALA A 48 -5.89 -2.54 -11.51
CA ALA A 48 -5.95 -1.08 -11.63
C ALA A 48 -4.55 -0.48 -11.94
N PRO A 49 -4.46 0.75 -12.49
CA PRO A 49 -3.20 1.47 -12.58
C PRO A 49 -2.46 1.48 -11.24
N HIS A 50 -1.16 1.19 -11.25
CA HIS A 50 -0.35 1.21 -10.04
C HIS A 50 0.25 2.61 -9.81
N PRO A 51 0.22 3.16 -8.58
CA PRO A 51 -0.28 2.53 -7.34
C PRO A 51 -1.81 2.52 -7.29
N CYS A 52 -2.41 1.38 -6.89
CA CYS A 52 -3.86 1.29 -6.72
C CYS A 52 -4.29 1.82 -5.34
N ARG A 53 -5.62 1.95 -5.12
CA ARG A 53 -6.21 2.50 -3.90
C ARG A 53 -5.69 1.84 -2.62
N LEU A 54 -5.67 0.51 -2.57
CA LEU A 54 -5.20 -0.24 -1.39
C LEU A 54 -3.70 -0.07 -1.15
N HIS A 55 -2.91 0.00 -2.22
CA HIS A 55 -1.48 0.28 -2.09
C HIS A 55 -1.23 1.68 -1.50
N ARG A 56 -1.93 2.70 -2.01
CA ARG A 56 -1.81 4.08 -1.51
C ARG A 56 -2.28 4.22 -0.07
N TRP A 57 -3.40 3.58 0.28
CA TRP A 57 -3.88 3.52 1.66
C TRP A 57 -2.84 2.90 2.60
N GLY A 58 -2.28 1.74 2.24
CA GLY A 58 -1.27 1.07 3.06
C GLY A 58 -0.04 1.96 3.29
N ARG A 59 0.44 2.67 2.26
CA ARG A 59 1.54 3.64 2.40
C ARG A 59 1.19 4.76 3.39
N ARG A 60 0.01 5.38 3.26
CA ARG A 60 -0.44 6.46 4.15
C ARG A 60 -0.58 6.02 5.60
N VAL A 61 -1.10 4.80 5.86
CA VAL A 61 -1.22 4.26 7.22
C VAL A 61 0.16 4.01 7.85
N LEU A 62 1.11 3.47 7.09
CA LEU A 62 2.48 3.23 7.58
C LEU A 62 3.22 4.55 7.86
N ASP A 63 3.04 5.55 6.99
CA ASP A 63 3.59 6.90 7.19
C ASP A 63 3.03 7.54 8.48
N LEU A 64 1.72 7.45 8.72
CA LEU A 64 1.09 7.93 9.96
C LEU A 64 1.60 7.21 11.21
N ARG A 65 2.06 5.97 11.08
CA ARG A 65 2.68 5.23 12.20
C ARG A 65 4.12 5.67 12.48
N GLY A 66 4.70 6.52 11.64
CA GLY A 66 6.08 6.98 11.71
C GLY A 66 7.10 5.98 11.15
N LEU A 67 6.66 5.00 10.36
CA LEU A 67 7.57 4.06 9.72
C LEU A 67 8.25 4.72 8.52
N THR A 68 9.57 4.70 8.51
CA THR A 68 10.34 5.16 7.35
C THR A 68 10.22 4.17 6.20
N ASP A 69 10.43 4.64 4.97
CA ASP A 69 10.52 3.80 3.77
C ASP A 69 11.49 2.63 3.91
N ARG A 70 12.60 2.85 4.63
CA ARG A 70 13.57 1.78 4.91
C ARG A 70 12.96 0.70 5.80
N GLN A 71 12.29 1.09 6.88
CA GLN A 71 11.62 0.15 7.79
C GLN A 71 10.48 -0.59 7.09
N ILE A 72 9.70 0.10 6.26
CA ILE A 72 8.67 -0.54 5.42
C ILE A 72 9.32 -1.58 4.51
N ARG A 73 10.38 -1.24 3.76
CA ARG A 73 11.08 -2.21 2.90
C ARG A 73 11.63 -3.41 3.67
N THR A 74 12.16 -3.21 4.88
CA THR A 74 12.61 -4.31 5.74
C THR A 74 11.47 -5.24 6.12
N LEU A 75 10.33 -4.70 6.58
CA LEU A 75 9.13 -5.50 6.90
C LEU A 75 8.60 -6.27 5.68
N LEU A 76 8.65 -5.67 4.49
CA LEU A 76 8.24 -6.34 3.25
C LEU A 76 9.21 -7.45 2.84
N ALA A 77 10.51 -7.27 3.07
CA ALA A 77 11.50 -8.30 2.79
C ALA A 77 11.32 -9.51 3.72
N GLU A 78 11.03 -9.27 5.01
CA GLU A 78 10.77 -10.32 5.99
C GLU A 78 9.50 -11.12 5.67
N GLN A 79 8.42 -10.48 5.21
CA GLN A 79 7.19 -11.20 4.84
C GLN A 79 7.29 -12.00 3.53
N ASN A 80 8.22 -11.64 2.63
CA ASN A 80 8.45 -12.38 1.39
C ASN A 80 9.56 -13.44 1.52
N ALA A 81 10.22 -13.54 2.67
CA ALA A 81 11.17 -14.61 2.93
C ALA A 81 10.42 -15.95 3.00
N PRO A 82 10.91 -17.03 2.37
CA PRO A 82 10.31 -18.34 2.52
C PRO A 82 10.30 -18.72 4.01
N GLN A 83 9.12 -19.06 4.54
CA GLN A 83 9.03 -19.61 5.88
C GLN A 83 9.72 -20.99 5.89
N PRO A 84 10.55 -21.30 6.90
CA PRO A 84 11.24 -22.59 7.00
C PRO A 84 10.28 -23.77 7.12
#